data_AF-A0A4Y2E4I5-F1
#
_entry.id   AF-A0A4Y2E4I5-F1
#
_cell.length_a   1.000
_cell.length_b   1.000
_cell.length_c   1.000
_cell.angle_alpha   90.00
_cell.angle_beta   90.00
_cell.angle_gamma   90.00
#
_symmetry.space_group_name_H-M   'P 1'
#
loop_
_entity.id
_entity.type
_entity.pdbx_description
1 polymer ?
#
loop_
_entity_poly.entity_id
_entity_poly.type
_entity_poly.pdbx_seq_one_letter_code
_entity_poly.pdbx_strand_id
1 'polypeptide(L)'
;MQQNYQDAMALARKFGRPDMFVTFTCNPSWPEILNAMQGRERPENRPDIVVRVFKMKLSELLDDLIKRKVFGCVTSYIYVIEFQKRGLPYCHILLTLDSSSKIRTKDDK
;
A
#
# COMPACT_ATOMS: atom_id res chain seq x y z
N MET A 1 3.79 -7.03 -15.03
CA MET A 1 4.90 -7.17 -14.06
C MET A 1 6.19 -6.52 -14.56
N GLN A 2 6.61 -6.75 -15.81
CA GLN A 2 7.84 -6.14 -16.37
C GLN A 2 7.82 -4.61 -16.41
N GLN A 3 6.70 -3.98 -16.78
CA GLN A 3 6.57 -2.51 -16.77
C GLN A 3 6.77 -1.94 -15.35
N ASN A 4 6.04 -2.45 -14.36
CA ASN A 4 6.16 -2.00 -12.97
C ASN A 4 7.59 -2.13 -12.44
N TYR A 5 8.30 -3.19 -12.82
CA TYR A 5 9.72 -3.34 -12.50
C TYR A 5 10.57 -2.27 -13.17
N GLN A 6 10.37 -2.01 -14.46
CA GLN A 6 11.09 -0.95 -15.18
C GLN A 6 10.83 0.44 -14.58
N ASP A 7 9.58 0.75 -14.23
CA ASP A 7 9.20 2.01 -13.60
C ASP A 7 9.84 2.14 -12.22
N ALA A 8 9.83 1.08 -11.41
CA ALA A 8 10.49 1.05 -10.11
C ALA A 8 12.00 1.27 -10.25
N MET A 9 12.65 0.63 -11.24
CA MET A 9 14.07 0.83 -11.52
C MET A 9 14.37 2.25 -12.03
N ALA A 10 13.47 2.85 -12.82
CA ALA A 10 13.60 4.22 -13.27
C ALA A 10 13.52 5.21 -12.10
N LEU A 11 12.58 5.01 -11.17
CA LEU A 11 12.49 5.79 -9.94
C LEU A 11 13.72 5.61 -9.06
N ALA A 12 14.21 4.37 -8.92
CA ALA A 12 15.42 4.09 -8.14
C ALA A 12 16.67 4.77 -8.73
N ARG A 13 16.77 4.85 -10.06
CA ARG A 13 17.85 5.60 -10.74
C ARG A 13 17.75 7.10 -10.51
N LYS A 14 16.54 7.66 -10.48
CA LYS A 14 16.31 9.11 -10.35
C LYS A 14 16.39 9.61 -8.91
N PHE A 15 15.81 8.88 -7.96
CA PHE A 15 15.65 9.31 -6.57
C PHE A 15 16.53 8.53 -5.59
N GLY A 16 17.27 7.53 -6.08
CA GLY A 16 18.06 6.63 -5.25
C GLY A 16 17.24 5.42 -4.78
N ARG A 17 17.88 4.55 -3.99
CA ARG A 17 17.26 3.34 -3.44
C ARG A 17 16.05 3.72 -2.55
N PRO A 18 14.92 2.99 -2.65
CA PRO A 18 13.81 3.14 -1.70
C PRO A 18 14.27 2.98 -0.25
N ASP A 19 13.74 3.82 0.63
CA ASP A 19 14.04 3.81 2.07
C ASP A 19 13.10 2.84 2.83
N MET A 20 11.86 2.68 2.36
CA MET A 20 10.87 1.79 3.00
C MET A 20 10.18 0.87 1.98
N PHE A 21 9.92 -0.36 2.41
CA PHE A 21 9.09 -1.35 1.73
C PHE A 21 7.87 -1.67 2.60
N VAL A 22 6.69 -1.23 2.18
CA VAL A 22 5.43 -1.42 2.93
C VAL A 22 4.60 -2.48 2.23
N THR A 23 4.06 -3.42 3.01
CA THR A 23 3.08 -4.41 2.53
C THR A 23 1.75 -4.14 3.19
N PHE A 24 0.72 -3.93 2.38
CA PHE A 24 -0.66 -3.72 2.83
C PHE A 24 -1.54 -4.86 2.34
N THR A 25 -2.03 -5.69 3.26
CA THR A 25 -2.80 -6.91 2.94
C THR A 25 -4.27 -6.70 3.25
N CYS A 26 -5.16 -7.12 2.34
CA CYS A 26 -6.59 -7.11 2.61
C CYS A 26 -6.95 -8.05 3.76
N ASN A 27 -7.80 -7.57 4.68
CA ASN A 27 -8.40 -8.40 5.72
C ASN A 27 -9.91 -8.57 5.41
N PRO A 28 -10.38 -9.79 5.09
CA PRO A 28 -11.80 -10.02 4.78
C PRO A 28 -12.72 -9.78 5.99
N SER A 29 -12.17 -9.77 7.20
CA SER A 29 -12.91 -9.50 8.44
C SER A 29 -13.07 -8.01 8.75
N TRP A 30 -12.71 -7.10 7.83
CA TRP A 30 -12.95 -5.68 8.04
C TRP A 30 -14.45 -5.40 8.20
N PRO A 31 -14.86 -4.57 9.19
CA PRO A 31 -16.26 -4.26 9.43
C PRO A 31 -16.98 -3.70 8.20
N GLU A 32 -16.29 -2.91 7.37
CA GLU A 32 -16.87 -2.33 6.16
C GLU A 32 -17.21 -3.39 5.10
N ILE A 33 -16.46 -4.49 5.06
CA ILE A 33 -16.78 -5.64 4.23
C ILE A 33 -17.98 -6.37 4.84
N LEU A 34 -17.88 -6.77 6.11
CA LEU A 34 -18.91 -7.57 6.79
C LEU A 34 -20.27 -6.87 6.82
N ASN A 35 -20.31 -5.55 7.03
CA ASN A 35 -21.54 -4.76 7.05
C ASN A 35 -22.17 -4.58 5.66
N ALA A 36 -21.37 -4.68 4.59
CA ALA A 36 -21.86 -4.62 3.21
C ALA A 36 -22.36 -5.98 2.69
N MET A 37 -22.05 -7.07 3.40
CA MET A 37 -22.50 -8.41 3.06
C MET A 37 -23.97 -8.63 3.46
N GLN A 38 -24.72 -9.33 2.62
CA GLN A 38 -26.08 -9.76 2.94
C GLN A 38 -26.07 -11.22 3.43
N GLY A 39 -26.68 -11.47 4.59
CA GLY A 39 -26.83 -12.83 5.13
C GLY A 39 -25.51 -13.46 5.58
N ARG A 40 -25.27 -14.72 5.18
CA ARG A 40 -24.09 -15.53 5.55
C ARG A 40 -23.14 -15.73 4.36
N GLU A 41 -23.17 -14.84 3.37
CA GLU A 41 -22.23 -14.88 2.26
C GLU A 41 -20.79 -14.70 2.76
N ARG A 42 -19.85 -15.44 2.15
CA ARG A 42 -18.44 -15.30 2.48
C ARG A 42 -17.81 -14.16 1.68
N PRO A 43 -16.95 -13.31 2.28
CA PRO A 43 -16.28 -12.22 1.56
C PRO A 43 -15.55 -12.66 0.30
N GLU A 44 -15.00 -13.87 0.26
CA GLU A 44 -14.28 -14.40 -0.90
C GLU A 44 -15.18 -14.56 -2.14
N ASN A 45 -16.51 -14.66 -1.94
CA ASN A 45 -17.48 -14.77 -3.03
C ASN A 45 -17.94 -13.40 -3.57
N ARG A 46 -17.56 -12.29 -2.92
CA ARG A 46 -17.93 -10.92 -3.30
C ARG A 46 -16.69 -10.05 -3.51
N PRO A 47 -15.86 -10.36 -4.53
CA PRO A 47 -14.63 -9.63 -4.79
C PRO A 47 -14.88 -8.15 -5.11
N ASP A 48 -16.06 -7.78 -5.61
CA ASP A 48 -16.49 -6.40 -5.84
C ASP A 48 -16.48 -5.57 -4.56
N ILE A 49 -17.04 -6.11 -3.46
CA ILE A 49 -17.07 -5.45 -2.16
C ILE A 49 -15.66 -5.40 -1.56
N VAL A 50 -14.96 -6.53 -1.57
CA VAL A 50 -13.61 -6.66 -1.00
C VAL A 50 -12.63 -5.68 -1.66
N VAL A 51 -12.59 -5.63 -3.00
CA VAL A 51 -11.69 -4.74 -3.75
C VAL A 51 -12.05 -3.28 -3.51
N ARG A 52 -13.34 -2.94 -3.40
CA ARG A 52 -13.77 -1.57 -3.11
C ARG A 52 -13.30 -1.12 -1.73
N VAL A 53 -13.53 -1.92 -0.69
CA VAL A 53 -13.07 -1.61 0.67
C VAL A 53 -11.55 -1.55 0.74
N PHE A 54 -10.86 -2.51 0.14
CA PHE A 54 -9.41 -2.50 0.05
C PHE A 54 -8.87 -1.21 -0.58
N LYS A 55 -9.44 -0.76 -1.70
CA LYS A 55 -9.03 0.47 -2.37
C LYS A 55 -9.27 1.71 -1.51
N MET A 56 -10.40 1.77 -0.78
CA MET A 56 -10.66 2.87 0.15
C MET A 56 -9.61 2.94 1.26
N LYS A 57 -9.32 1.80 1.91
CA LYS A 57 -8.31 1.75 2.98
C LYS A 57 -6.90 1.99 2.47
N LEU A 58 -6.55 1.49 1.28
CA LEU A 58 -5.26 1.79 0.64
C LEU A 58 -5.13 3.28 0.32
N SER A 59 -6.20 3.94 -0.11
CA SER A 59 -6.18 5.39 -0.38
C SER A 59 -5.94 6.19 0.90
N GLU A 60 -6.58 5.81 2.01
CA GLU A 60 -6.33 6.43 3.31
C GLU A 60 -4.88 6.22 3.78
N LEU A 61 -4.35 5.00 3.63
CA LEU A 61 -2.94 4.72 3.93
C LEU A 61 -2.00 5.58 3.07
N LEU A 62 -2.27 5.74 1.78
CA LEU A 62 -1.45 6.59 0.91
C LEU A 62 -1.52 8.06 1.35
N ASP A 63 -2.69 8.54 1.79
CA ASP A 63 -2.86 9.88 2.33
C ASP A 63 -2.06 10.06 3.63
N ASP A 64 -2.05 9.08 4.53
CA ASP A 64 -1.20 9.09 5.73
C ASP A 64 0.29 9.18 5.37
N LEU A 65 0.73 8.31 4.46
CA LEU A 65 2.13 8.21 4.05
C LEU A 65 2.63 9.47 3.33
N ILE A 66 1.83 10.01 2.41
CA ILE A 66 2.28 11.04 1.44
C ILE A 66 1.83 12.43 1.86
N LYS A 67 0.56 12.61 2.23
CA LYS A 67 -0.01 13.93 2.54
C LYS A 67 0.23 14.31 3.99
N ARG A 68 -0.10 13.41 4.92
CA ARG A 68 0.10 13.62 6.36
C ARG A 68 1.55 13.39 6.80
N LYS A 69 2.36 12.77 5.93
CA LYS A 69 3.81 12.61 6.10
C LYS A 69 4.15 11.93 7.42
N VAL A 70 3.40 10.88 7.80
CA VAL A 70 3.59 10.17 9.08
C VAL A 70 5.00 9.59 9.23
N PHE A 71 5.68 9.30 8.12
CA PHE A 71 7.09 8.87 8.11
C PHE A 71 8.06 9.96 7.66
N GLY A 72 7.60 11.20 7.48
CA GLY A 72 8.34 12.32 6.91
C GLY A 72 7.99 12.57 5.44
N CYS A 73 8.72 13.47 4.80
CA CYS A 73 8.45 13.88 3.42
C CYS A 73 8.83 12.77 2.43
N VAL A 74 7.87 12.34 1.61
CA VAL A 74 8.08 11.35 0.52
C VAL A 74 8.42 12.09 -0.76
N THR A 75 9.58 11.81 -1.37
CA THR A 75 10.02 12.42 -2.63
C THR A 75 9.59 11.60 -3.85
N SER A 76 9.44 10.29 -3.69
CA SER A 76 8.99 9.37 -4.72
C SER A 76 8.34 8.15 -4.09
N TYR A 77 7.29 7.62 -4.73
CA TYR A 77 6.69 6.35 -4.36
C TYR A 77 6.19 5.60 -5.59
N ILE A 78 6.14 4.28 -5.50
CA ILE A 78 5.48 3.41 -6.47
C ILE A 78 4.83 2.25 -5.71
N TYR A 79 3.68 1.80 -6.18
CA TYR A 79 3.03 0.64 -5.61
C TYR A 79 2.45 -0.28 -6.67
N VAL A 80 2.32 -1.55 -6.31
CA VAL A 80 1.70 -2.58 -7.14
C VAL A 80 0.66 -3.30 -6.31
N ILE A 81 -0.52 -3.50 -6.89
CA ILE A 81 -1.57 -4.33 -6.32
C ILE A 81 -1.52 -5.69 -7.00
N GLU A 82 -1.50 -6.75 -6.20
CA GLU A 82 -1.48 -8.14 -6.63
C GLU A 82 -2.57 -8.92 -5.89
N PHE A 83 -2.94 -10.09 -6.41
CA PHE A 83 -3.96 -10.95 -5.81
C PHE A 83 -3.31 -12.23 -5.27
N GLN A 84 -3.51 -12.51 -3.98
CA GLN A 84 -2.97 -13.72 -3.35
C GLN A 84 -3.69 -14.98 -3.86
N LYS A 85 -3.09 -16.15 -3.62
CA LYS A 85 -3.79 -17.44 -3.75
C LYS A 85 -5.00 -17.41 -2.83
N ARG A 86 -6.22 -17.29 -3.39
CA ARG A 86 -7.57 -17.06 -2.78
C ARG A 86 -8.25 -15.74 -3.22
N GLY A 87 -7.59 -14.93 -4.05
CA GLY A 87 -8.23 -13.77 -4.70
C GLY A 87 -8.33 -12.52 -3.82
N LEU A 88 -7.66 -12.48 -2.67
CA LEU A 88 -7.59 -11.28 -1.85
C LEU A 88 -6.50 -10.34 -2.36
N PRO A 89 -6.78 -9.04 -2.49
CA PRO A 89 -5.78 -8.08 -2.93
C PRO A 89 -4.76 -7.79 -1.82
N TYR A 90 -3.54 -7.51 -2.21
CA TYR A 90 -2.51 -6.90 -1.38
C TYR A 90 -1.73 -5.91 -2.21
N CYS A 91 -1.05 -5.00 -1.54
CA CYS A 91 -0.29 -3.92 -2.15
C CYS A 91 1.13 -3.90 -1.59
N HIS A 92 2.11 -3.83 -2.48
CA HIS A 92 3.49 -3.52 -2.13
C HIS A 92 3.79 -2.08 -2.52
N ILE A 93 4.33 -1.30 -1.58
CA ILE A 93 4.63 0.12 -1.76
C ILE A 93 6.12 0.33 -1.48
N LEU A 94 6.81 0.95 -2.42
CA LEU A 94 8.16 1.46 -2.24
C LEU A 94 8.09 2.97 -1.99
N LEU A 95 8.73 3.44 -0.92
CA LEU A 95 8.82 4.86 -0.59
C LEU A 95 10.28 5.31 -0.60
N THR A 96 10.54 6.47 -1.19
CA THR A 96 11.81 7.20 -1.07
C THR A 96 11.55 8.47 -0.29
N LEU A 97 12.28 8.67 0.81
CA LEU A 97 12.12 9.80 1.71
C LEU A 97 13.09 10.93 1.35
N ASP A 98 12.69 12.15 1.65
CA ASP A 98 13.59 13.29 1.60
C ASP A 98 14.77 13.07 2.55
N SER A 99 15.94 13.61 2.19
CA SER A 99 17.17 13.44 2.97
C SER A 99 17.07 13.87 4.44
N SER A 100 16.22 14.87 4.72
CA SER A 100 15.91 15.37 6.07
C SER A 100 14.97 14.47 6.86
N SER A 101 14.21 13.63 6.16
CA SER A 101 13.19 12.74 6.72
C SER A 101 13.70 11.31 6.91
N LYS A 102 14.94 11.00 6.50
CA LYS A 102 15.52 9.67 6.62
C LYS A 102 15.82 9.34 8.08
N ILE A 103 15.37 8.17 8.51
CA ILE A 103 15.72 7.57 9.80
C ILE A 103 17.14 7.02 9.66
N ARG A 104 18.10 7.56 10.41
CA ARG A 104 19.52 7.19 10.36
C ARG A 104 20.01 6.60 11.68
N THR A 105 19.41 7.03 12.78
CA THR A 105 19.79 6.63 14.13
C THR A 105 18.60 6.06 14.90
N LYS A 106 18.89 5.46 16.06
CA LYS A 106 17.86 4.90 16.95
C LYS A 106 17.04 6.00 17.63
N ASP A 107 17.64 7.19 17.76
CA ASP A 107 17.04 8.37 18.38
C ASP A 107 16.20 9.18 17.39
N ASP A 108 16.24 8.82 16.10
CA ASP A 108 15.37 9.38 15.07
C ASP A 108 13.96 8.75 15.19
N LYS A 109 13.21 9.14 16.24
CA LYS A 109 11.73 9.20 16.41
C LYS A 109 11.29 8.98 17.85
#